data_AF-F2IEU1-F1
#
_entry.id   AF-F2IEU1-F1
#
_cell.length_a   1.000
_cell.length_b   1.000
_cell.length_c   1.000
_cell.angle_alpha   90.00
_cell.angle_beta   90.00
_cell.angle_gamma   90.00
#
_symmetry.space_group_name_H-M   'P 1'
#
loop_
_entity.id
_entity.type
_entity.pdbx_description
1 polymer ?
#
loop_
_entity_poly.entity_id
_entity_poly.type
_entity_poly.pdbx_seq_one_letter_code
_entity_poly.pdbx_strand_id
1 'polypeptide(L)'
;MKYRLTILFFLTLSISFGQNEDSLLTVLKSIDIEALKHSENQKEYLEMVFDLDQSIRISFDRIQQEFGRESKETDSIIKKWREIDEVLFKSMVQYLRSHSYPEKNLGEIPCFTPQLVFHHVSGTEDELELKREFFPMFYKAYRTGVIDEGAIYFYLYRFYGQIFKEQYDSDLGQVEQIEDLINKLELETE
;
A
#
# COMPACT_ATOMS: atom_id res chain seq x y z
N MET A 1 15.11 8.50 39.13
CA MET A 1 13.98 9.19 38.45
C MET A 1 13.88 8.65 37.04
N LYS A 2 12.84 7.86 36.74
CA LYS A 2 12.56 7.34 35.38
C LYS A 2 11.49 8.25 34.77
N TYR A 3 11.85 9.04 33.76
CA TYR A 3 10.86 9.81 33.01
C TYR A 3 10.09 8.85 32.09
N ARG A 4 8.81 8.65 32.37
CA ARG A 4 7.88 8.01 31.42
C ARG A 4 7.39 9.10 30.48
N LEU A 5 7.92 9.13 29.26
CA LEU A 5 7.42 9.98 28.19
C LEU A 5 6.05 9.42 27.78
N THR A 6 4.98 10.07 28.25
CA THR A 6 3.60 9.75 27.86
C THR A 6 3.26 10.72 26.74
N ILE A 7 3.34 10.26 25.49
CA ILE A 7 2.87 11.05 24.34
C ILE A 7 1.36 10.87 24.28
N LEU A 8 0.63 11.89 24.73
CA LEU A 8 -0.83 11.96 24.60
C LEU A 8 -1.13 12.77 23.32
N PHE A 9 -1.47 12.10 22.22
CA PHE A 9 -1.96 12.77 21.02
C PHE A 9 -3.48 12.96 21.14
N PHE A 10 -3.90 14.21 21.39
CA PHE A 10 -5.29 14.62 21.22
C PHE A 10 -5.56 14.83 19.72
N LEU A 11 -6.12 13.83 19.05
CA LEU A 11 -6.69 14.02 17.71
C LEU A 11 -8.08 14.66 17.86
N THR A 12 -8.12 15.98 17.72
CA THR A 12 -9.38 16.69 17.51
C THR A 12 -9.72 16.63 16.02
N LEU A 13 -10.79 15.89 15.72
CA LEU A 13 -11.33 15.71 14.38
C LEU A 13 -11.95 17.03 13.88
N SER A 14 -11.10 17.92 13.38
CA SER A 14 -11.53 19.11 12.64
C SER A 14 -11.22 18.88 11.17
N ILE A 15 -12.29 18.63 10.42
CA ILE A 15 -12.31 18.41 8.99
C ILE A 15 -11.83 19.68 8.26
N SER A 16 -10.52 19.72 7.99
CA SER A 16 -9.84 20.65 7.08
C SER A 16 -9.19 19.82 5.98
N PHE A 17 -9.99 19.40 4.99
CA PHE A 17 -9.68 18.26 4.10
C PHE A 17 -8.49 18.42 3.13
N GLY A 18 -7.83 19.58 3.05
CA GLY A 18 -6.55 19.73 2.34
C GLY A 18 -5.31 19.65 3.23
N GLN A 19 -5.46 19.89 4.54
CA GLN A 19 -4.36 19.89 5.51
C GLN A 19 -4.04 18.48 6.06
N ASN A 20 -4.94 17.52 5.82
CA ASN A 20 -4.84 16.19 6.42
C ASN A 20 -3.72 15.35 5.77
N GLU A 21 -3.69 15.26 4.44
CA GLU A 21 -2.69 14.45 3.70
C GLU A 21 -1.25 14.91 3.95
N ASP A 22 -0.98 16.22 3.91
CA ASP A 22 0.39 16.75 4.10
C ASP A 22 0.88 16.54 5.54
N SER A 23 -0.04 16.67 6.50
CA SER A 23 0.22 16.37 7.91
C SER A 23 0.50 14.89 8.11
N LEU A 24 -0.34 14.01 7.56
CA LEU A 24 -0.15 12.55 7.64
C LEU A 24 1.15 12.12 6.96
N LEU A 25 1.45 12.65 5.78
CA LEU A 25 2.69 12.38 5.05
C LEU A 25 3.92 12.82 5.86
N THR A 26 3.85 13.96 6.53
CA THR A 26 4.92 14.46 7.40
C THR A 26 5.12 13.57 8.63
N VAL A 27 4.03 13.15 9.28
CA VAL A 27 4.08 12.20 10.40
C VAL A 27 4.70 10.89 9.94
N LEU A 28 4.20 10.31 8.84
CA LEU A 28 4.66 9.04 8.29
C LEU A 28 6.16 9.08 7.97
N LYS A 29 6.65 10.15 7.34
CA LYS A 29 8.10 10.35 7.06
C LYS A 29 8.97 10.45 8.30
N SER A 30 8.39 10.76 9.47
CA SER A 30 9.13 10.89 10.74
C SER A 30 9.15 9.61 11.57
N ILE A 31 8.36 8.59 11.20
CA ILE A 31 8.28 7.33 11.94
C ILE A 31 9.55 6.52 11.71
N ASP A 32 10.20 6.12 12.81
CA ASP A 32 11.23 5.09 12.79
C ASP A 32 10.58 3.71 12.66
N ILE A 33 10.49 3.22 11.43
CA ILE A 33 9.82 1.96 11.09
C ILE A 33 10.48 0.77 11.81
N GLU A 34 11.80 0.78 11.99
CA GLU A 34 12.53 -0.30 12.67
C GLU A 34 12.19 -0.39 14.16
N ALA A 35 11.75 0.71 14.76
CA ALA A 35 11.38 0.78 16.17
C ALA A 35 9.95 0.27 16.47
N LEU A 36 9.16 -0.11 15.46
CA LEU A 36 7.77 -0.60 15.60
C LEU A 36 7.71 -2.04 16.14
N LYS A 37 8.12 -2.25 17.40
CA LYS A 37 8.24 -3.58 18.03
C LYS A 37 6.95 -4.14 18.60
N HIS A 38 5.93 -3.31 18.78
CA HIS A 38 4.65 -3.70 19.37
C HIS A 38 3.59 -3.80 18.29
N SER A 39 2.75 -4.84 18.37
CA SER A 39 1.67 -5.09 17.42
C SER A 39 0.74 -3.88 17.26
N GLU A 40 0.43 -3.17 18.35
CA GLU A 40 -0.38 -1.95 18.28
C GLU A 40 0.28 -0.84 17.45
N ASN A 41 1.59 -0.62 17.63
CA ASN A 41 2.30 0.39 16.85
C ASN A 41 2.39 0.01 15.37
N GLN A 42 2.52 -1.29 15.06
CA GLN A 42 2.49 -1.78 13.68
C GLN A 42 1.12 -1.59 13.07
N LYS A 43 0.05 -1.88 13.82
CA LYS A 43 -1.33 -1.64 13.42
C LYS A 43 -1.58 -0.17 13.11
N GLU A 44 -1.30 0.72 14.05
CA GLU A 44 -1.49 2.17 13.89
C GLU A 44 -0.71 2.71 12.68
N TYR A 45 0.51 2.23 12.46
CA TYR A 45 1.32 2.59 11.30
C TYR A 45 0.67 2.13 9.99
N LEU A 46 0.23 0.87 9.90
CA LEU A 46 -0.39 0.33 8.69
C LEU A 46 -1.77 0.95 8.40
N GLU A 47 -2.52 1.31 9.43
CA GLU A 47 -3.77 2.07 9.29
C GLU A 47 -3.49 3.50 8.79
N MET A 48 -2.44 4.16 9.28
CA MET A 48 -2.03 5.47 8.78
C MET A 48 -1.60 5.45 7.30
N VAL A 49 -0.85 4.40 6.90
CA VAL A 49 -0.49 4.19 5.49
C VAL A 49 -1.74 4.01 4.63
N PHE A 50 -2.70 3.20 5.09
CA PHE A 50 -3.97 2.98 4.40
C PHE A 50 -4.77 4.28 4.26
N ASP A 51 -4.92 5.04 5.34
CA ASP A 51 -5.67 6.29 5.35
C ASP A 51 -5.05 7.31 4.39
N LEU A 52 -3.71 7.39 4.35
CA LEU A 52 -3.03 8.29 3.43
C LEU A 52 -3.20 7.84 1.97
N ASP A 53 -3.09 6.54 1.67
CA ASP A 53 -3.39 5.99 0.35
C ASP A 53 -4.83 6.33 -0.05
N GLN A 54 -5.83 5.98 0.74
CA GLN A 54 -7.23 6.20 0.36
C GLN A 54 -7.61 7.68 0.27
N SER A 55 -7.08 8.53 1.17
CA SER A 55 -7.39 9.96 1.19
C SER A 55 -6.99 10.66 -0.11
N ILE A 56 -5.82 10.36 -0.66
CA ILE A 56 -5.37 11.01 -1.90
C ILE A 56 -6.22 10.63 -3.12
N ARG A 57 -6.77 9.41 -3.15
CA ARG A 57 -7.70 8.97 -4.22
C ARG A 57 -9.03 9.69 -4.10
N ILE A 58 -9.57 9.79 -2.89
CA ILE A 58 -10.81 10.54 -2.63
C ILE A 58 -10.64 12.01 -3.03
N SER A 59 -9.49 12.62 -2.70
CA SER A 59 -9.16 13.99 -3.10
C SER A 59 -9.03 14.13 -4.61
N PHE A 60 -8.37 13.19 -5.29
CA PHE A 60 -8.27 13.16 -6.74
C PHE A 60 -9.64 13.09 -7.41
N ASP A 61 -10.49 12.13 -7.02
CA ASP A 61 -11.83 11.96 -7.59
C ASP A 61 -12.67 13.22 -7.44
N ARG A 62 -12.65 13.83 -6.24
CA ARG A 62 -13.38 15.08 -5.98
C ARG A 62 -12.86 16.22 -6.85
N ILE A 63 -11.55 16.43 -6.91
CA ILE A 63 -10.94 17.51 -7.70
C ILE A 63 -11.23 17.32 -9.18
N GLN A 64 -11.13 16.09 -9.69
CA GLN A 64 -11.45 15.79 -11.08
C GLN A 64 -12.93 16.07 -11.39
N GLN A 65 -13.85 15.74 -10.48
CA GLN A 65 -15.28 16.03 -10.64
C GLN A 65 -15.59 17.53 -10.61
N GLU A 66 -14.91 18.29 -9.75
CA GLU A 66 -15.17 19.72 -9.55
C GLU A 66 -14.55 20.59 -10.65
N PHE A 67 -13.32 20.30 -11.07
CA PHE A 67 -12.55 21.15 -11.97
C PHE A 67 -12.36 20.56 -13.37
N GLY A 68 -12.64 19.26 -13.55
CA GLY A 68 -12.44 18.56 -14.81
C GLY A 68 -11.03 18.00 -14.99
N ARG A 69 -10.91 17.02 -15.91
CA ARG A 69 -9.67 16.24 -16.10
C ARG A 69 -8.47 17.06 -16.55
N GLU A 70 -8.69 18.11 -17.34
CA GLU A 70 -7.61 18.93 -17.94
C GLU A 70 -7.32 20.20 -17.12
N SER A 71 -7.81 20.29 -15.89
CA SER A 71 -7.60 21.45 -15.03
C SER A 71 -6.22 21.44 -14.36
N LYS A 72 -5.76 22.63 -13.96
CA LYS A 72 -4.50 22.78 -13.21
C LYS A 72 -4.58 22.13 -11.83
N GLU A 73 -5.77 22.12 -11.23
CA GLU A 73 -6.05 21.50 -9.95
C GLU A 73 -5.89 19.98 -10.07
N THR A 74 -6.42 19.38 -11.14
CA THR A 74 -6.27 17.95 -11.45
C THR A 74 -4.80 17.60 -11.68
N ASP A 75 -4.07 18.40 -12.46
CA ASP A 75 -2.62 18.22 -12.64
C ASP A 75 -1.84 18.31 -11.32
N SER A 76 -2.24 19.22 -10.43
CA SER A 76 -1.58 19.42 -9.13
C SER A 76 -1.80 18.21 -8.22
N ILE A 77 -3.03 17.68 -8.14
CA ILE A 77 -3.32 16.52 -7.29
C ILE A 77 -2.69 15.23 -7.86
N ILE A 78 -2.56 15.09 -9.18
CA ILE A 78 -1.84 13.96 -9.79
C ILE A 78 -0.37 13.93 -9.36
N LYS A 79 0.29 15.10 -9.32
CA LYS A 79 1.68 15.19 -8.85
C LYS A 79 1.79 14.77 -7.39
N LYS A 80 0.90 15.29 -6.55
CA LYS A 80 0.84 14.93 -5.12
C LYS A 80 0.58 13.45 -4.91
N TRP A 81 -0.33 12.86 -5.69
CA TRP A 81 -0.60 11.42 -5.65
C TRP A 81 0.65 10.61 -5.94
N ARG A 82 1.38 10.91 -7.03
CA ARG A 82 2.64 10.22 -7.34
C ARG A 82 3.67 10.32 -6.22
N GLU A 83 3.80 11.50 -5.60
CA GLU A 83 4.69 11.70 -4.46
C GLU A 83 4.28 10.86 -3.24
N ILE A 84 2.98 10.75 -2.97
CA ILE A 84 2.45 9.90 -1.89
C ILE A 84 2.71 8.43 -2.21
N ASP A 85 2.36 7.93 -3.40
CA ASP A 85 2.58 6.54 -3.79
C ASP A 85 4.06 6.15 -3.65
N GLU A 86 5.00 7.02 -4.08
CA GLU A 86 6.44 6.79 -3.94
C GLU A 86 6.87 6.66 -2.47
N VAL A 87 6.37 7.55 -1.60
CA VAL A 87 6.70 7.52 -0.18
C VAL A 87 6.12 6.27 0.48
N LEU A 88 4.83 5.97 0.23
CA LEU A 88 4.17 4.80 0.78
C LEU A 88 4.90 3.52 0.36
N PHE A 89 5.30 3.41 -0.90
CA PHE A 89 6.05 2.26 -1.38
C PHE A 89 7.37 2.07 -0.64
N LYS A 90 8.20 3.12 -0.56
CA LYS A 90 9.49 3.06 0.15
C LYS A 90 9.30 2.70 1.63
N SER A 91 8.31 3.29 2.27
CA SER A 91 7.95 3.01 3.66
C SER A 91 7.46 1.57 3.85
N MET A 92 6.72 1.01 2.89
CA MET A 92 6.27 -0.38 2.96
C MET A 92 7.41 -1.38 2.71
N VAL A 93 8.31 -1.09 1.77
CA VAL A 93 9.54 -1.87 1.57
C VAL A 93 10.36 -1.92 2.86
N GLN A 94 10.57 -0.77 3.51
CA GLN A 94 11.27 -0.74 4.80
C GLN A 94 10.52 -1.57 5.86
N TYR A 95 9.21 -1.40 5.97
CA TYR A 95 8.40 -2.17 6.91
C TYR A 95 8.54 -3.68 6.72
N LEU A 96 8.40 -4.17 5.49
CA LEU A 96 8.49 -5.61 5.19
C LEU A 96 9.91 -6.18 5.30
N ARG A 97 10.96 -5.35 5.24
CA ARG A 97 12.34 -5.78 5.54
C ARG A 97 12.61 -5.86 7.03
N SER A 98 12.05 -4.93 7.80
CA SER A 98 12.25 -4.84 9.25
C SER A 98 11.35 -5.78 10.04
N HIS A 99 10.18 -6.13 9.48
CA HIS A 99 9.12 -6.88 10.15
C HIS A 99 8.61 -8.01 9.27
N SER A 100 7.94 -8.98 9.89
CA SER A 100 7.16 -9.97 9.13
C SER A 100 5.88 -9.35 8.58
N TYR A 101 5.25 -10.04 7.62
CA TYR A 101 3.91 -9.66 7.16
C TYR A 101 2.94 -9.55 8.35
N PRO A 102 2.04 -8.55 8.37
CA PRO A 102 1.07 -8.37 9.44
C PRO A 102 0.25 -9.64 9.70
N GLU A 103 0.21 -10.06 10.97
CA GLU A 103 -0.61 -11.18 11.41
C GLU A 103 -2.10 -10.83 11.38
N LYS A 104 -2.94 -11.84 11.11
CA LYS A 104 -4.41 -11.70 11.01
C LYS A 104 -5.08 -11.04 12.23
N ASN A 105 -4.46 -11.14 13.41
CA ASN A 105 -4.97 -10.54 14.65
C ASN A 105 -4.86 -9.01 14.69
N LEU A 106 -4.05 -8.38 13.81
CA LEU A 106 -3.91 -6.93 13.70
C LEU A 106 -5.17 -6.28 13.11
N GLY A 107 -5.93 -7.04 12.31
CA GLY A 107 -7.15 -6.59 11.64
C GLY A 107 -7.01 -6.59 10.12
N GLU A 108 -8.15 -6.50 9.44
CA GLU A 108 -8.24 -6.59 7.98
C GLU A 108 -7.46 -5.48 7.27
N ILE A 109 -7.63 -4.22 7.69
CA ILE A 109 -6.95 -3.06 7.10
C ILE A 109 -5.42 -3.23 7.19
N PRO A 110 -4.80 -3.39 8.38
CA PRO A 110 -3.36 -3.64 8.48
C PRO A 110 -2.88 -4.80 7.62
N CYS A 111 -3.61 -5.92 7.59
CA CYS A 111 -3.24 -7.07 6.80
C CYS A 111 -3.27 -6.80 5.29
N PHE A 112 -4.21 -5.99 4.83
CA PHE A 112 -4.36 -5.65 3.41
C PHE A 112 -3.36 -4.58 2.93
N THR A 113 -3.04 -3.60 3.79
CA THR A 113 -2.25 -2.41 3.43
C THR A 113 -0.95 -2.70 2.68
N PRO A 114 -0.09 -3.67 3.06
CA PRO A 114 1.16 -3.88 2.34
C PRO A 114 0.95 -4.26 0.87
N GLN A 115 0.00 -5.14 0.61
CA GLN A 115 -0.32 -5.55 -0.76
C GLN A 115 -0.95 -4.37 -1.54
N LEU A 116 -1.83 -3.60 -0.89
CA LEU A 116 -2.42 -2.37 -1.43
C LEU A 116 -1.36 -1.33 -1.80
N VAL A 117 -0.26 -1.19 -1.06
CA VAL A 117 0.79 -0.25 -1.50
C VAL A 117 1.51 -0.81 -2.73
N PHE A 118 1.86 -2.09 -2.71
CA PHE A 118 2.60 -2.71 -3.81
C PHE A 118 1.81 -2.78 -5.12
N HIS A 119 0.49 -2.93 -5.11
CA HIS A 119 -0.27 -2.97 -6.37
C HIS A 119 -0.37 -1.61 -7.08
N HIS A 120 -0.04 -0.50 -6.41
CA HIS A 120 -0.26 0.87 -6.87
C HIS A 120 0.99 1.53 -7.46
N VAL A 121 2.17 0.96 -7.24
CA VAL A 121 3.44 1.51 -7.73
C VAL A 121 3.47 1.65 -9.25
N SER A 122 4.33 2.52 -9.76
CA SER A 122 4.39 2.87 -11.19
C SER A 122 4.93 1.75 -12.08
N GLY A 123 5.78 0.87 -11.54
CA GLY A 123 6.43 -0.24 -12.25
C GLY A 123 7.74 0.16 -12.92
N THR A 124 8.58 0.96 -12.25
CA THR A 124 10.00 1.09 -12.62
C THR A 124 10.72 -0.25 -12.47
N GLU A 125 11.88 -0.44 -13.10
CA GLU A 125 12.64 -1.70 -13.00
C GLU A 125 12.90 -2.09 -11.52
N ASP A 126 13.41 -1.14 -10.73
CA ASP A 126 13.65 -1.35 -9.29
C ASP A 126 12.37 -1.71 -8.52
N GLU A 127 11.23 -1.09 -8.85
CA GLU A 127 9.93 -1.41 -8.23
C GLU A 127 9.46 -2.82 -8.62
N LEU A 128 9.72 -3.25 -9.84
CA LEU A 128 9.38 -4.59 -10.34
C LEU A 128 10.27 -5.66 -9.71
N GLU A 129 11.56 -5.39 -9.51
CA GLU A 129 12.46 -6.27 -8.76
C GLU A 129 11.99 -6.44 -7.31
N LEU A 130 11.66 -5.33 -6.63
CA LEU A 130 11.11 -5.36 -5.28
C LEU A 130 9.79 -6.12 -5.22
N LYS A 131 8.92 -5.98 -6.23
CA LYS A 131 7.71 -6.82 -6.32
C LYS A 131 8.07 -8.30 -6.33
N ARG A 132 9.05 -8.75 -7.12
CA ARG A 132 9.52 -10.14 -7.11
C ARG A 132 10.07 -10.53 -5.74
N GLU A 133 10.91 -9.68 -5.13
CA GLU A 133 11.52 -9.90 -3.81
C GLU A 133 10.45 -10.19 -2.73
N PHE A 134 9.37 -9.40 -2.69
CA PHE A 134 8.33 -9.55 -1.67
C PHE A 134 7.19 -10.50 -2.04
N PHE A 135 7.13 -11.00 -3.28
CA PHE A 135 6.07 -11.90 -3.70
C PHE A 135 5.91 -13.14 -2.79
N PRO A 136 6.98 -13.87 -2.40
CA PRO A 136 6.84 -15.03 -1.53
C PRO A 136 6.12 -14.71 -0.21
N MET A 137 6.33 -13.50 0.33
CA MET A 137 5.66 -13.03 1.53
C MET A 137 4.15 -12.82 1.31
N PHE A 138 3.75 -12.18 0.20
CA PHE A 138 2.35 -11.99 -0.16
C PHE A 138 1.66 -13.31 -0.49
N TYR A 139 2.34 -14.20 -1.18
CA TYR A 139 1.83 -15.53 -1.48
C TYR A 139 1.59 -16.33 -0.20
N LYS A 140 2.53 -16.32 0.75
CA LYS A 140 2.32 -16.94 2.07
C LYS A 140 1.14 -16.34 2.82
N ALA A 141 0.98 -15.01 2.80
CA ALA A 141 -0.16 -14.34 3.42
C ALA A 141 -1.49 -14.79 2.80
N TYR A 142 -1.54 -14.94 1.48
CA TYR A 142 -2.68 -15.50 0.77
C TYR A 142 -2.95 -16.97 1.15
N ARG A 143 -1.94 -17.84 1.08
CA ARG A 143 -2.07 -19.28 1.40
C ARG A 143 -2.49 -19.56 2.85
N THR A 144 -2.23 -18.63 3.75
CA THR A 144 -2.61 -18.71 5.16
C THR A 144 -3.92 -17.96 5.49
N GLY A 145 -4.56 -17.35 4.48
CA GLY A 145 -5.83 -16.64 4.63
C GLY A 145 -5.73 -15.35 5.45
N VAL A 146 -4.55 -14.70 5.43
CA VAL A 146 -4.32 -13.35 5.95
C VAL A 146 -4.85 -12.30 4.97
N ILE A 147 -4.63 -12.54 3.67
CA ILE A 147 -5.27 -11.81 2.57
C ILE A 147 -6.07 -12.78 1.70
N ASP A 148 -7.06 -12.26 0.97
CA ASP A 148 -7.96 -13.07 0.15
C ASP A 148 -7.47 -13.24 -1.30
N GLU A 149 -8.23 -14.02 -2.07
CA GLU A 149 -8.00 -14.28 -3.50
C GLU A 149 -8.00 -12.98 -4.32
N GLY A 150 -8.87 -12.02 -3.98
CA GLY A 150 -8.97 -10.75 -4.67
C GLY A 150 -7.70 -9.91 -4.52
N ALA A 151 -7.17 -9.81 -3.31
CA ALA A 151 -5.95 -9.05 -3.01
C ALA A 151 -4.74 -9.60 -3.78
N ILE A 152 -4.49 -10.91 -3.71
CA ILE A 152 -3.35 -11.51 -4.44
C ILE A 152 -3.55 -11.46 -5.95
N TYR A 153 -4.78 -11.66 -6.44
CA TYR A 153 -5.10 -11.54 -7.85
C TYR A 153 -4.81 -10.13 -8.38
N PHE A 154 -5.27 -9.07 -7.70
CA PHE A 154 -5.04 -7.70 -8.15
C PHE A 154 -3.55 -7.33 -8.13
N TYR A 155 -2.80 -7.80 -7.14
CA TYR A 155 -1.33 -7.66 -7.13
C TYR A 155 -0.71 -8.26 -8.39
N LEU A 156 -1.00 -9.53 -8.68
CA LEU A 156 -0.45 -10.27 -9.81
C LEU A 156 -0.90 -9.68 -11.15
N TYR A 157 -2.18 -9.35 -11.29
CA TYR A 157 -2.75 -8.74 -12.47
C TYR A 157 -2.07 -7.42 -12.83
N ARG A 158 -1.88 -6.53 -11.83
CA ARG A 158 -1.17 -5.27 -12.04
C ARG A 158 0.29 -5.49 -12.37
N PHE A 159 0.93 -6.46 -11.71
CA PHE A 159 2.32 -6.80 -11.97
C PHE A 159 2.52 -7.31 -13.41
N TYR A 160 1.63 -8.20 -13.87
CA TYR A 160 1.61 -8.67 -15.26
C TYR A 160 1.52 -7.52 -16.26
N GLY A 161 0.55 -6.61 -16.06
CA GLY A 161 0.40 -5.47 -16.96
C GLY A 161 1.59 -4.52 -16.96
N GLN A 162 2.37 -4.45 -15.88
CA GLN A 162 3.58 -3.66 -15.83
C GLN A 162 4.75 -4.31 -16.55
N ILE A 163 4.88 -5.65 -16.50
CA ILE A 163 5.93 -6.40 -17.19
C ILE A 163 5.64 -6.49 -18.69
N PHE A 164 4.44 -6.96 -19.06
CA PHE A 164 4.11 -7.29 -20.44
C PHE A 164 3.46 -6.14 -21.22
N LYS A 165 3.11 -5.04 -20.54
CA LYS A 165 2.46 -3.85 -21.13
C LYS A 165 1.12 -4.17 -21.83
N GLU A 166 0.44 -5.21 -21.37
CA GLU A 166 -0.88 -5.64 -21.84
C GLU A 166 -1.78 -6.02 -20.67
N GLN A 167 -3.09 -6.11 -20.91
CA GLN A 167 -4.02 -6.60 -19.89
C GLN A 167 -4.00 -8.12 -19.89
N TYR A 168 -4.01 -8.71 -18.70
CA TYR A 168 -4.24 -10.15 -18.57
C TYR A 168 -5.70 -10.45 -18.94
N ASP A 169 -5.90 -11.39 -19.85
CA ASP A 169 -7.21 -11.81 -20.35
C ASP A 169 -7.30 -13.34 -20.32
N SER A 170 -8.35 -13.86 -19.67
CA SER A 170 -8.51 -15.28 -19.40
C SER A 170 -9.94 -15.63 -18.99
N ASP A 171 -10.46 -16.74 -19.51
CA ASP A 171 -11.77 -17.32 -19.15
C ASP A 171 -11.69 -18.24 -17.90
N LEU A 172 -10.53 -18.35 -17.28
CA LEU A 172 -10.30 -19.18 -16.10
C LEU A 172 -11.03 -18.64 -14.85
N GLY A 173 -11.27 -19.51 -13.87
CA GLY A 173 -11.68 -19.07 -12.53
C GLY A 173 -10.55 -18.31 -11.83
N GLN A 174 -10.88 -17.47 -10.84
CA GLN A 174 -9.90 -16.58 -10.21
C GLN A 174 -8.71 -17.33 -9.59
N VAL A 175 -8.95 -18.49 -8.97
CA VAL A 175 -7.89 -19.33 -8.40
C VAL A 175 -6.94 -19.83 -9.50
N GLU A 176 -7.50 -20.30 -10.62
CA GLU A 176 -6.70 -20.74 -11.76
C GLU A 176 -5.95 -19.57 -12.43
N GLN A 177 -6.54 -18.37 -12.45
CA GLN A 177 -5.87 -17.16 -12.92
C GLN A 177 -4.68 -16.76 -12.05
N ILE A 178 -4.78 -16.91 -10.72
CA ILE A 178 -3.67 -16.65 -9.79
C ILE A 178 -2.48 -17.57 -10.15
N GLU A 179 -2.71 -18.87 -10.30
CA GLU A 179 -1.65 -19.82 -10.65
C GLU A 179 -1.08 -19.56 -12.05
N ASP A 180 -1.92 -19.23 -13.03
CA ASP A 180 -1.46 -18.87 -14.38
C ASP A 180 -0.60 -17.59 -14.39
N LEU A 181 -1.00 -16.57 -13.62
CA LEU A 181 -0.23 -15.33 -13.46
C LEU A 181 1.11 -15.57 -12.77
N ILE A 182 1.15 -16.40 -11.72
CA ILE A 182 2.41 -16.79 -11.04
C ILE A 182 3.37 -17.43 -12.04
N ASN A 183 2.88 -18.36 -12.86
CA ASN A 183 3.67 -19.04 -13.88
C ASN A 183 4.17 -18.08 -14.96
N LYS A 184 3.28 -17.23 -15.51
CA LYS A 184 3.64 -16.25 -16.55
C LYS A 184 4.64 -15.20 -16.06
N LEU A 185 4.54 -14.82 -14.79
CA LEU A 185 5.46 -13.89 -14.17
C LEU A 185 6.76 -14.57 -13.72
N GLU A 186 6.86 -15.90 -13.76
CA GLU A 186 8.02 -16.67 -13.29
C GLU A 186 8.36 -16.35 -11.82
N LEU A 187 7.34 -16.42 -10.95
CA LEU A 187 7.49 -16.08 -9.53
C LEU A 187 7.71 -17.32 -8.66
N GLU A 188 8.60 -17.20 -7.68
CA GLU A 188 8.91 -18.26 -6.71
C GLU A 188 7.87 -18.30 -5.59
N THR A 189 7.36 -19.50 -5.28
CA THR A 189 6.30 -19.71 -4.28
C THR A 189 6.77 -20.31 -2.96
N GLU A 190 8.09 -20.49 -2.78
CA GLU A 190 8.72 -21.14 -1.62
C GLU A 190 8.88 -20.21 -0.40
#